data_AF-A0A374W7Q3-F1
#
_entry.id   AF-A0A374W7Q3-F1
#
_cell.length_a   1.000
_cell.length_b   1.000
_cell.length_c   1.000
_cell.angle_alpha   90.00
_cell.angle_beta   90.00
_cell.angle_gamma   90.00
#
_symmetry.space_group_name_H-M   'P 1'
#
loop_
_entity.id
_entity.type
_entity.pdbx_description
1 polymer ?
#
loop_
_entity_poly.entity_id
_entity_poly.type
_entity_poly.pdbx_seq_one_letter_code
_entity_poly.pdbx_strand_id
1 'polypeptide(L)'
;MNLAPVVVFAFNRSDLLKNTLDSLKTNPLANETNLYIFIDGPRNDADTDKINQVKQIAIDFTGFKEKIIFTSTFNQGLAKSIISGVTKIINKYGKVIVVEDDLYVSKSFLTYMNALLTTYENDERIFQVSGFGVKINVPSGYKYDVYLNNRAHSWTWGTWKDRWDTVDWEVKDYNNLMHDKTKQKAFNKGGSDLYGMLKGFMQGKNNSWYIRFTYSMFLQNRYGVSPIKSLVINDGFRPESTHCNVYNRYKIDFLNEYKQEFSIPPKIEWDSRINKQAKKYWSIPYRIHGKIMTLLIKMKRII
;
A
#
# COMPACT_ATOMS: atom_id res chain seq x y z
N MET A 1 -2.01 -18.10 17.32
CA MET A 1 -1.69 -16.73 16.84
C MET A 1 -2.94 -16.16 16.20
N ASN A 2 -3.39 -14.95 16.54
CA ASN A 2 -4.56 -14.36 15.88
C ASN A 2 -4.11 -13.65 14.59
N LEU A 3 -4.41 -14.25 13.43
CA LEU A 3 -4.04 -13.71 12.11
C LEU A 3 -4.84 -12.45 11.81
N ALA A 4 -4.19 -11.47 11.19
CA ALA A 4 -4.87 -10.26 10.74
C ALA A 4 -5.81 -10.60 9.55
N PRO A 5 -7.05 -10.09 9.54
CA PRO A 5 -7.91 -10.21 8.36
C PRO A 5 -7.29 -9.49 7.17
N VAL A 6 -7.50 -10.04 5.98
CA VAL A 6 -7.13 -9.41 4.71
C VAL A 6 -8.33 -8.66 4.16
N VAL A 7 -8.12 -7.41 3.76
CA VAL A 7 -9.10 -6.55 3.11
C VAL A 7 -8.62 -6.23 1.71
N VAL A 8 -9.41 -6.62 0.71
CA VAL A 8 -9.16 -6.30 -0.70
C VAL A 8 -10.13 -5.22 -1.15
N PHE A 9 -9.60 -4.14 -1.73
CA PHE A 9 -10.40 -3.08 -2.35
C PHE A 9 -10.37 -3.21 -3.87
N ALA A 10 -11.54 -3.33 -4.48
CA ALA A 10 -11.71 -3.55 -5.91
C ALA A 10 -12.72 -2.58 -6.53
N PHE A 11 -12.60 -2.39 -7.85
CA PHE A 11 -13.54 -1.56 -8.60
C PHE A 11 -14.01 -2.22 -9.90
N ASN A 12 -13.36 -1.95 -11.03
CA ASN A 12 -13.83 -2.31 -12.37
C ASN A 12 -12.78 -3.03 -13.23
N ARG A 13 -11.78 -3.67 -12.59
CA ARG A 13 -10.67 -4.38 -13.25
C ARG A 13 -10.68 -5.87 -12.87
N SER A 14 -11.60 -6.62 -13.47
CA SER A 14 -11.85 -8.05 -13.21
C SER A 14 -10.59 -8.91 -13.31
N ASP A 15 -9.84 -8.81 -14.41
CA ASP A 15 -8.62 -9.62 -14.60
C ASP A 15 -7.54 -9.35 -13.54
N LEU A 16 -7.37 -8.09 -13.14
CA LEU A 16 -6.41 -7.71 -12.11
C LEU A 16 -6.86 -8.22 -10.73
N LEU A 17 -8.16 -8.08 -10.40
CA LEU A 17 -8.69 -8.63 -9.16
C LEU A 17 -8.47 -10.15 -9.10
N LYS A 18 -8.75 -10.87 -10.20
CA LYS A 18 -8.55 -12.31 -10.27
C LYS A 18 -7.10 -12.67 -9.97
N ASN A 19 -6.14 -11.99 -10.60
CA ASN A 19 -4.71 -12.22 -10.36
C ASN A 19 -4.31 -11.91 -8.91
N THR A 20 -4.87 -10.85 -8.33
CA THR A 20 -4.65 -10.48 -6.93
C THR A 20 -5.13 -11.58 -5.99
N LEU A 21 -6.37 -12.03 -6.15
CA LEU A 21 -6.97 -13.08 -5.34
C LEU A 21 -6.27 -14.43 -5.51
N ASP A 22 -5.91 -14.80 -6.74
CA ASP A 22 -5.19 -16.04 -7.02
C ASP A 22 -3.80 -16.03 -6.37
N SER A 23 -3.05 -14.91 -6.46
CA SER A 23 -1.75 -14.80 -5.80
C SER A 23 -1.86 -14.86 -4.28
N LEU A 24 -2.89 -14.23 -3.70
CA LEU A 24 -3.21 -14.30 -2.28
C LEU A 24 -3.52 -15.75 -1.84
N LYS A 25 -4.30 -16.50 -2.64
CA LYS A 25 -4.63 -17.91 -2.38
C LYS A 25 -3.40 -18.82 -2.28
N THR A 26 -2.31 -18.47 -2.96
CA THR A 26 -1.06 -19.26 -2.90
C THR A 26 -0.31 -19.15 -1.57
N ASN A 27 -0.72 -18.25 -0.68
CA ASN A 27 -0.08 -18.09 0.62
C ASN A 27 -0.51 -19.23 1.57
N PRO A 28 0.41 -19.89 2.29
CA PRO A 28 0.08 -20.99 3.18
C PRO A 28 -0.91 -20.66 4.30
N LEU A 29 -0.97 -19.38 4.72
CA LEU A 29 -1.89 -18.91 5.76
C LEU A 29 -3.27 -18.50 5.21
N ALA A 30 -3.52 -18.61 3.91
CA ALA A 30 -4.77 -18.12 3.30
C ALA A 30 -6.00 -18.84 3.88
N ASN A 31 -5.95 -20.18 3.98
CA ASN A 31 -7.04 -21.01 4.51
C ASN A 31 -7.34 -20.79 6.01
N GLU A 32 -6.45 -20.10 6.74
CA GLU A 32 -6.63 -19.72 8.14
C GLU A 32 -7.02 -18.23 8.30
N THR A 33 -6.97 -17.46 7.22
CA THR A 33 -7.19 -16.02 7.21
C THR A 33 -8.62 -15.68 6.78
N ASN A 34 -9.23 -14.69 7.43
CA ASN A 34 -10.51 -14.13 6.99
C ASN A 34 -10.27 -13.09 5.89
N LEU A 35 -11.03 -13.19 4.79
CA LEU A 35 -10.97 -12.29 3.64
C LEU A 35 -12.23 -11.43 3.56
N TYR A 36 -12.01 -10.13 3.42
CA TYR A 36 -13.06 -9.13 3.19
C TYR A 36 -12.81 -8.43 1.87
N ILE A 37 -13.78 -8.46 0.96
CA ILE A 37 -13.66 -7.83 -0.36
C ILE A 37 -14.65 -6.66 -0.44
N PHE A 38 -14.14 -5.45 -0.60
CA PHE A 38 -14.93 -4.24 -0.81
C PHE A 38 -14.90 -3.88 -2.29
N ILE A 39 -16.07 -3.87 -2.93
CA ILE A 39 -16.24 -3.55 -4.33
C ILE A 39 -17.02 -2.23 -4.44
N ASP A 40 -16.39 -1.20 -5.00
CA ASP A 40 -17.04 0.10 -5.17
C ASP A 40 -18.09 0.06 -6.31
N GLY A 41 -19.05 0.99 -6.26
CA GLY A 41 -20.15 1.06 -7.22
C GLY A 41 -19.79 1.82 -8.52
N PRO A 42 -20.65 1.75 -9.56
CA PRO A 42 -20.40 2.38 -10.86
C PRO A 42 -20.32 3.89 -10.74
N ARG A 43 -19.46 4.52 -11.57
CA ARG A 43 -19.46 5.98 -11.76
C ARG A 43 -20.50 6.41 -12.78
N ASN A 44 -20.81 5.51 -13.72
CA ASN A 44 -21.77 5.65 -14.80
C ASN A 44 -22.13 4.24 -15.32
N ASP A 45 -23.10 4.17 -16.22
CA ASP A 45 -23.62 2.90 -16.73
C ASP A 45 -22.56 2.03 -17.41
N ALA A 46 -21.53 2.64 -18.00
CA ALA A 46 -20.44 1.91 -18.67
C ALA A 46 -19.52 1.13 -17.71
N ASP A 47 -19.56 1.42 -16.40
CA ASP A 47 -18.86 0.63 -15.39
C ASP A 47 -19.67 -0.59 -14.93
N THR A 48 -20.98 -0.66 -15.21
CA THR A 48 -21.91 -1.67 -14.66
C THR A 48 -21.47 -3.09 -14.96
N ASP A 49 -21.22 -3.41 -16.24
CA ASP A 49 -20.83 -4.76 -16.65
C ASP A 49 -19.48 -5.16 -16.07
N LYS A 50 -18.52 -4.23 -16.02
CA LYS A 50 -17.20 -4.46 -15.43
C LYS A 50 -17.29 -4.76 -13.94
N ILE A 51 -18.14 -4.03 -13.23
CA ILE A 51 -18.38 -4.27 -11.80
C ILE A 51 -19.09 -5.59 -11.57
N ASN A 52 -20.04 -5.97 -12.43
CA ASN A 52 -20.69 -7.28 -12.35
C ASN A 52 -19.68 -8.43 -12.54
N GLN A 53 -18.72 -8.30 -13.46
CA GLN A 53 -17.62 -9.27 -13.60
C GLN A 53 -16.74 -9.34 -12.34
N VAL A 54 -16.38 -8.19 -11.76
CA VAL A 54 -15.61 -8.11 -10.51
C VAL A 54 -16.36 -8.78 -9.35
N LYS A 55 -17.67 -8.53 -9.23
CA LYS A 55 -18.55 -9.17 -8.24
C LYS A 55 -18.57 -10.68 -8.43
N GLN A 56 -18.74 -11.15 -9.67
CA GLN A 56 -18.78 -12.58 -9.97
C GLN A 56 -17.47 -13.29 -9.57
N ILE A 57 -16.32 -12.70 -9.93
CA ILE A 57 -15.00 -13.20 -9.52
C ILE A 57 -14.88 -13.29 -8.00
N ALA A 58 -15.32 -12.25 -7.28
CA ALA A 58 -15.31 -12.26 -5.83
C ALA A 58 -16.25 -13.34 -5.24
N ILE A 59 -17.42 -13.56 -5.84
CA ILE A 59 -18.41 -14.57 -5.41
C ILE A 59 -17.88 -16.00 -5.62
N ASP A 60 -17.24 -16.27 -6.75
CA ASP A 60 -16.75 -17.61 -7.09
C ASP A 60 -15.45 -17.96 -6.37
N PHE A 61 -14.71 -16.96 -5.89
CA PHE A 61 -13.41 -17.16 -5.26
C PHE A 61 -13.49 -17.94 -3.93
N THR A 62 -12.58 -18.89 -3.74
CA THR A 62 -12.47 -19.75 -2.55
C THR A 62 -11.00 -19.94 -2.13
N GLY A 63 -10.76 -20.44 -0.91
CA GLY A 63 -9.41 -20.72 -0.40
C GLY A 63 -9.00 -19.90 0.82
N PHE A 64 -9.92 -19.11 1.37
CA PHE A 64 -9.78 -18.41 2.65
C PHE A 64 -10.68 -19.04 3.70
N LYS A 65 -10.36 -18.83 4.98
CA LYS A 65 -11.15 -19.37 6.11
C LYS A 65 -12.61 -18.94 6.05
N GLU A 66 -12.80 -17.65 5.82
CA GLU A 66 -14.09 -17.00 5.64
C GLU A 66 -13.93 -15.92 4.58
N LYS A 67 -14.95 -15.73 3.75
CA LYS A 67 -14.99 -14.67 2.74
C LYS A 67 -16.29 -13.88 2.87
N ILE A 68 -16.17 -12.57 3.09
CA ILE A 68 -17.31 -11.65 3.14
C ILE A 68 -17.11 -10.56 2.08
N ILE A 69 -18.18 -10.27 1.33
CA ILE A 69 -18.17 -9.29 0.24
C ILE A 69 -19.07 -8.12 0.60
N PHE A 70 -18.56 -6.91 0.44
CA PHE A 70 -19.31 -5.66 0.55
C PHE A 70 -19.34 -4.98 -0.82
N THR A 71 -20.52 -4.60 -1.27
CA THR A 71 -20.69 -3.88 -2.53
C THR A 71 -21.32 -2.52 -2.27
N SER A 72 -20.91 -1.49 -3.03
CA SER A 72 -21.59 -0.19 -3.05
C SER A 72 -22.48 -0.06 -4.28
N THR A 73 -23.60 0.65 -4.13
CA THR A 73 -24.54 0.92 -5.24
C THR A 73 -24.09 2.07 -6.13
N PHE A 74 -23.20 2.94 -5.64
CA PHE A 74 -22.62 4.06 -6.37
C PHE A 74 -21.13 4.20 -6.04
N ASN A 75 -20.36 4.88 -6.90
CA ASN A 75 -18.95 5.10 -6.65
C ASN A 75 -18.72 6.04 -5.45
N GLN A 76 -18.20 5.51 -4.35
CA GLN A 76 -17.82 6.28 -3.17
C GLN A 76 -16.48 7.01 -3.37
N GLY A 77 -15.64 6.48 -4.26
CA GLY A 77 -14.28 6.91 -4.48
C GLY A 77 -13.29 6.23 -3.52
N LEU A 78 -12.06 6.06 -4.01
CA LEU A 78 -11.02 5.23 -3.37
C LEU A 78 -10.78 5.56 -1.89
N ALA A 79 -10.64 6.84 -1.54
CA ALA A 79 -10.33 7.22 -0.17
C ALA A 79 -11.46 6.91 0.81
N LYS A 80 -12.72 7.20 0.43
CA LYS A 80 -13.87 6.92 1.29
C LYS A 80 -14.06 5.41 1.43
N SER A 81 -13.89 4.66 0.34
CA SER A 81 -13.93 3.20 0.35
C SER A 81 -12.88 2.61 1.31
N ILE A 82 -11.62 3.01 1.17
CA ILE A 82 -10.54 2.53 2.04
C ILE A 82 -10.77 2.90 3.50
N ILE A 83 -11.06 4.17 3.80
CA ILE A 83 -11.21 4.62 5.19
C ILE A 83 -12.38 3.91 5.86
N SER A 84 -13.54 3.82 5.21
CA SER A 84 -14.72 3.19 5.79
C SER A 84 -14.57 1.67 5.91
N GLY A 85 -14.05 1.01 4.86
CA GLY A 85 -13.84 -0.44 4.87
C GLY A 85 -12.80 -0.87 5.89
N VAL A 86 -11.65 -0.19 5.95
CA VAL A 86 -10.62 -0.47 6.98
C VAL A 86 -11.19 -0.24 8.36
N THR A 87 -11.85 0.89 8.62
CA THR A 87 -12.45 1.19 9.93
C THR A 87 -13.42 0.10 10.37
N LYS A 88 -14.28 -0.39 9.44
CA LYS A 88 -15.23 -1.46 9.72
C LYS A 88 -14.55 -2.74 10.19
N ILE A 89 -13.48 -3.15 9.51
CA ILE A 89 -12.79 -4.43 9.81
C ILE A 89 -11.86 -4.29 11.01
N ILE A 90 -11.06 -3.22 11.08
CA ILE A 90 -10.07 -3.02 12.14
C ILE A 90 -10.73 -2.84 13.51
N ASN A 91 -11.95 -2.28 13.57
CA ASN A 91 -12.72 -2.19 14.81
C ASN A 91 -13.15 -3.56 15.36
N LYS A 92 -13.28 -4.58 14.51
CA LYS A 92 -13.62 -5.95 14.92
C LYS A 92 -12.39 -6.78 15.31
N TYR A 93 -11.25 -6.55 14.66
CA TYR A 93 -10.07 -7.43 14.77
C TYR A 93 -8.84 -6.80 15.43
N GLY A 94 -8.84 -5.48 15.69
CA GLY A 94 -7.71 -4.76 16.28
C GLY A 94 -6.54 -4.51 15.33
N LYS A 95 -6.44 -5.24 14.22
CA LYS A 95 -5.43 -5.07 13.16
C LYS A 95 -5.96 -5.53 11.81
N VAL A 96 -5.28 -5.17 10.73
CA VAL A 96 -5.70 -5.50 9.36
C VAL A 96 -4.51 -5.59 8.40
N ILE A 97 -4.65 -6.37 7.34
CA ILE A 97 -3.81 -6.35 6.14
C ILE A 97 -4.67 -5.86 4.98
N VAL A 98 -4.20 -4.90 4.20
CA VAL A 98 -4.91 -4.26 3.09
C VAL A 98 -4.15 -4.48 1.79
N VAL A 99 -4.88 -4.82 0.73
CA VAL A 99 -4.37 -5.09 -0.62
C VAL A 99 -5.31 -4.43 -1.65
N GLU A 100 -4.77 -3.73 -2.65
CA GLU A 100 -5.54 -3.20 -3.79
C GLU A 100 -5.70 -4.26 -4.90
N ASP A 101 -6.70 -4.10 -5.78
CA ASP A 101 -7.06 -5.08 -6.82
C ASP A 101 -6.09 -5.24 -8.00
N ASP A 102 -4.97 -4.52 -8.01
CA ASP A 102 -3.96 -4.57 -9.08
C ASP A 102 -2.59 -5.07 -8.62
N LEU A 103 -2.59 -5.92 -7.60
CA LEU A 103 -1.36 -6.34 -6.94
C LEU A 103 -1.17 -7.84 -7.00
N TYR A 104 0.03 -8.25 -7.41
CA TYR A 104 0.47 -9.63 -7.32
C TYR A 104 1.35 -9.79 -6.09
N VAL A 105 0.97 -10.66 -5.16
CA VAL A 105 1.72 -10.88 -3.92
C VAL A 105 2.55 -12.16 -3.95
N SER A 106 3.70 -12.14 -3.28
CA SER A 106 4.52 -13.32 -3.03
C SER A 106 3.73 -14.35 -2.20
N LYS A 107 4.02 -15.65 -2.38
CA LYS A 107 3.53 -16.73 -1.52
C LYS A 107 4.01 -16.64 -0.06
N SER A 108 4.95 -15.75 0.23
CA SER A 108 5.43 -15.45 1.59
C SER A 108 4.75 -14.21 2.21
N PHE A 109 3.83 -13.55 1.50
CA PHE A 109 3.24 -12.27 1.88
C PHE A 109 2.49 -12.33 3.22
N LEU A 110 1.55 -13.26 3.39
CA LEU A 110 0.78 -13.35 4.63
C LEU A 110 1.65 -13.75 5.81
N THR A 111 2.65 -14.62 5.59
CA THR A 111 3.64 -15.01 6.61
C THR A 111 4.42 -13.79 7.09
N TYR A 112 4.96 -13.00 6.15
CA TYR A 112 5.68 -11.76 6.43
C TYR A 112 4.81 -10.76 7.20
N MET A 113 3.62 -10.45 6.67
CA MET A 113 2.74 -9.42 7.25
C MET A 113 2.32 -9.79 8.68
N ASN A 114 1.92 -11.04 8.92
CA ASN A 114 1.51 -11.48 10.25
C ASN A 114 2.67 -11.55 11.24
N ALA A 115 3.86 -11.96 10.80
CA ALA A 115 5.06 -11.96 11.64
C ALA A 115 5.37 -10.54 12.12
N LEU A 116 5.44 -9.56 11.20
CA LEU A 116 5.72 -8.17 11.57
C LEU A 116 4.60 -7.53 12.40
N LEU A 117 3.33 -7.78 12.05
CA LEU A 117 2.19 -7.25 12.80
C LEU A 117 2.14 -7.79 14.24
N THR A 118 2.70 -8.99 14.48
CA THR A 118 2.82 -9.56 15.83
C THR A 118 4.05 -9.03 16.55
N THR A 119 5.22 -9.02 15.89
CA THR A 119 6.47 -8.57 16.50
C THR A 119 6.41 -7.10 16.93
N TYR A 120 5.80 -6.23 16.14
CA TYR A 120 5.75 -4.79 16.41
C TYR A 120 4.43 -4.31 17.01
N GLU A 121 3.55 -5.20 17.47
CA GLU A 121 2.25 -4.84 18.04
C GLU A 121 2.35 -3.86 19.21
N ASN A 122 3.42 -3.97 20.01
CA ASN A 122 3.68 -3.12 21.17
C ASN A 122 4.76 -2.04 20.90
N ASP A 123 5.35 -1.98 19.71
CA ASP A 123 6.29 -0.92 19.34
C ASP A 123 5.52 0.24 18.68
N GLU A 124 5.03 1.17 19.49
CA GLU A 124 4.26 2.33 19.02
C GLU A 124 5.05 3.28 18.10
N ARG A 125 6.36 3.09 17.94
CA ARG A 125 7.13 3.80 16.90
C ARG A 125 6.74 3.32 15.50
N ILE A 126 6.16 2.14 15.37
CA ILE A 126 5.75 1.55 14.09
C ILE A 126 4.29 1.87 13.82
N PHE A 127 4.05 2.55 12.69
CA PHE A 127 2.72 2.98 12.26
C PHE A 127 2.12 2.04 11.21
N GLN A 128 2.99 1.48 10.36
CA GLN A 128 2.60 0.69 9.21
C GLN A 128 3.63 -0.41 8.94
N VAL A 129 3.15 -1.61 8.64
CA VAL A 129 3.93 -2.65 7.96
C VAL A 129 3.55 -2.64 6.49
N SER A 130 4.52 -2.63 5.57
CA SER A 130 4.28 -2.68 4.12
C SER A 130 4.83 -3.98 3.55
N GLY A 131 4.16 -4.57 2.56
CA GLY A 131 4.75 -5.65 1.75
C GLY A 131 5.57 -5.13 0.57
N PHE A 132 5.51 -3.84 0.29
CA PHE A 132 6.28 -3.18 -0.76
C PHE A 132 7.63 -2.65 -0.27
N GLY A 133 8.68 -3.01 -0.98
CA GLY A 133 10.04 -2.51 -0.79
C GLY A 133 10.70 -2.19 -2.14
N VAL A 134 11.43 -1.07 -2.21
CA VAL A 134 12.21 -0.72 -3.40
C VAL A 134 13.55 -1.46 -3.42
N LYS A 135 14.09 -1.69 -4.61
CA LYS A 135 15.41 -2.28 -4.82
C LYS A 135 16.49 -1.38 -4.21
N ILE A 136 17.29 -1.96 -3.32
CA ILE A 136 18.42 -1.33 -2.65
C ILE A 136 19.62 -2.29 -2.66
N ASN A 137 20.83 -1.74 -2.56
CA ASN A 137 22.02 -2.52 -2.26
C ASN A 137 22.14 -2.65 -0.74
N VAL A 138 21.84 -3.84 -0.22
CA VAL A 138 21.88 -4.11 1.22
C VAL A 138 23.30 -3.86 1.75
N PRO A 139 23.48 -2.97 2.75
CA PRO A 139 24.81 -2.70 3.29
C PRO A 139 25.44 -3.95 3.91
N SER A 140 26.77 -4.07 3.81
CA SER A 140 27.50 -5.14 4.50
C SER A 140 27.20 -5.13 6.01
N GLY A 141 27.01 -6.32 6.56
CA GLY A 141 26.62 -6.55 7.96
C GLY A 141 25.13 -6.36 8.28
N TYR A 142 24.30 -5.91 7.34
CA TYR A 142 22.85 -5.84 7.55
C TYR A 142 22.21 -7.23 7.37
N LYS A 143 21.60 -7.75 8.43
CA LYS A 143 21.13 -9.15 8.50
C LYS A 143 19.61 -9.31 8.54
N TYR A 144 18.86 -8.22 8.52
CA TYR A 144 17.41 -8.23 8.65
C TYR A 144 16.73 -8.15 7.29
N ASP A 145 15.54 -8.75 7.19
CA ASP A 145 14.73 -8.74 5.96
C ASP A 145 13.86 -7.50 5.83
N VAL A 146 13.98 -6.55 6.76
CA VAL A 146 13.10 -5.40 6.94
C VAL A 146 13.91 -4.15 7.24
N TYR A 147 13.38 -2.96 6.95
CA TYR A 147 13.99 -1.68 7.33
C TYR A 147 12.92 -0.62 7.64
N LEU A 148 13.28 0.37 8.46
CA LEU A 148 12.43 1.53 8.74
C LEU A 148 12.42 2.54 7.60
N ASN A 149 11.27 3.15 7.36
CA ASN A 149 11.08 4.23 6.39
C ASN A 149 10.31 5.42 7.02
N ASN A 150 10.44 6.61 6.41
CA ASN A 150 9.65 7.80 6.77
C ASN A 150 8.49 8.05 5.81
N ARG A 151 8.03 7.00 5.11
CA ARG A 151 7.01 7.12 4.07
C ARG A 151 6.18 5.85 4.06
N ALA A 152 4.91 5.96 4.46
CA ALA A 152 3.98 4.86 4.30
C ALA A 152 3.88 4.43 2.83
N HIS A 153 3.40 3.22 2.57
CA HIS A 153 3.15 2.69 1.24
C HIS A 153 1.67 2.35 1.05
N SER A 154 1.15 2.50 -0.17
CA SER A 154 -0.29 2.31 -0.44
C SER A 154 -0.64 0.96 -1.06
N TRP A 155 0.30 0.29 -1.74
CA TRP A 155 0.02 -0.97 -2.46
C TRP A 155 -0.43 -2.07 -1.48
N THR A 156 0.47 -2.51 -0.60
CA THR A 156 0.10 -3.45 0.48
C THR A 156 0.55 -2.90 1.80
N TRP A 157 -0.31 -3.00 2.80
CA TRP A 157 0.02 -2.50 4.12
C TRP A 157 -0.81 -3.15 5.22
N GLY A 158 -0.32 -3.10 6.44
CA GLY A 158 -1.04 -3.47 7.64
C GLY A 158 -0.79 -2.45 8.73
N THR A 159 -1.77 -2.32 9.62
CA THR A 159 -1.71 -1.45 10.79
C THR A 159 -2.61 -2.01 11.90
N TRP A 160 -2.58 -1.34 13.04
CA TRP A 160 -3.35 -1.65 14.23
C TRP A 160 -4.37 -0.54 14.50
N LYS A 161 -5.43 -0.89 15.23
CA LYS A 161 -6.57 -0.02 15.51
C LYS A 161 -6.14 1.28 16.21
N ASP A 162 -5.32 1.16 17.25
CA ASP A 162 -4.79 2.29 18.02
C ASP A 162 -3.87 3.20 17.20
N ARG A 163 -3.37 2.77 16.04
CA ARG A 163 -2.60 3.62 15.11
C ARG A 163 -3.55 4.25 14.11
N TRP A 164 -4.47 3.45 13.58
CA TRP A 164 -5.52 3.89 12.66
C TRP A 164 -6.41 5.00 13.25
N ASP A 165 -6.82 4.87 14.51
CA ASP A 165 -7.69 5.83 15.19
C ASP A 165 -7.02 7.19 15.43
N THR A 166 -5.68 7.26 15.36
CA THR A 166 -4.91 8.51 15.54
C THR A 166 -4.77 9.31 14.25
N VAL A 167 -5.25 8.80 13.12
CA VAL A 167 -5.09 9.47 11.83
C VAL A 167 -6.04 10.66 11.74
N ASP A 168 -5.49 11.85 11.52
CA ASP A 168 -6.28 13.03 11.17
C ASP A 168 -6.54 13.05 9.65
N TRP A 169 -7.74 12.60 9.27
CA TRP A 169 -8.17 12.57 7.88
C TRP A 169 -8.56 13.94 7.31
N GLU A 170 -8.69 14.97 8.15
CA GLU A 170 -9.03 16.34 7.74
C GLU A 170 -7.79 17.23 7.63
N VAL A 171 -6.67 16.81 8.22
CA VAL A 171 -5.39 17.55 8.20
C VAL A 171 -5.58 18.95 8.79
N LYS A 172 -6.13 19.01 10.00
CA LYS A 172 -6.59 20.24 10.67
C LYS A 172 -5.47 21.26 10.88
N ASP A 173 -4.23 20.80 11.03
CA ASP A 173 -3.06 21.67 11.21
C ASP A 173 -2.43 22.16 9.89
N TYR A 174 -3.08 21.93 8.73
CA TYR A 174 -2.53 22.32 7.43
C TYR A 174 -2.21 23.82 7.33
N ASN A 175 -3.03 24.70 7.90
CA ASN A 175 -2.79 26.14 7.90
C ASN A 175 -1.46 26.48 8.61
N ASN A 176 -1.11 25.77 9.67
CA ASN A 176 0.19 25.94 10.32
C ASN A 176 1.31 25.37 9.43
N LEU A 177 1.10 24.19 8.86
CA LEU A 177 2.08 23.56 7.97
C LEU A 177 2.43 24.42 6.76
N MET A 178 1.46 25.08 6.12
CA MET A 178 1.69 25.83 4.88
C MET A 178 2.60 27.05 5.08
N HIS A 179 2.71 27.55 6.31
CA HIS A 179 3.62 28.65 6.68
C HIS A 179 4.95 28.18 7.28
N ASP A 180 5.05 26.92 7.72
CA ASP A 180 6.28 26.36 8.30
C ASP A 180 7.15 25.62 7.25
N LYS A 181 8.11 26.35 6.67
CA LYS A 181 9.08 25.79 5.70
C LYS A 181 9.97 24.70 6.30
N THR A 182 10.23 24.74 7.61
CA THR A 182 11.07 23.75 8.30
C THR A 182 10.33 22.43 8.42
N LYS A 183 9.05 22.46 8.86
CA LYS A 183 8.17 21.28 8.93
C LYS A 183 7.86 20.71 7.55
N GLN A 184 7.68 21.56 6.53
CA GLN A 184 7.56 21.10 5.13
C GLN A 184 8.81 20.35 4.65
N LYS A 185 10.01 20.87 4.92
CA LYS A 185 11.28 20.19 4.59
C LYS A 185 11.43 18.88 5.37
N ALA A 186 11.04 18.86 6.65
CA ALA A 186 11.07 17.67 7.48
C ALA A 186 10.12 16.58 6.95
N PHE A 187 8.89 16.92 6.57
CA PHE A 187 7.94 15.99 5.96
C PHE A 187 8.48 15.42 4.63
N ASN A 188 9.06 16.28 3.79
CA ASN A 188 9.67 15.87 2.53
C ASN A 188 10.92 14.99 2.69
N LYS A 189 11.43 14.75 3.91
CA LYS A 189 12.48 13.73 4.13
C LYS A 189 12.01 12.32 3.80
N GLY A 190 10.70 12.06 3.73
CA GLY A 190 10.12 10.81 3.22
C GLY A 190 10.01 10.74 1.69
N GLY A 191 10.19 11.86 0.99
CA GLY A 191 10.08 11.97 -0.46
C GLY A 191 9.78 13.42 -0.89
N SER A 192 10.39 13.87 -1.98
CA SER A 192 10.26 15.27 -2.45
C SER A 192 8.84 15.65 -2.91
N ASP A 193 7.96 14.67 -3.03
CA ASP A 193 6.57 14.81 -3.46
C ASP A 193 5.57 15.02 -2.32
N LEU A 194 5.93 14.70 -1.08
CA LEU A 194 4.96 14.53 0.00
C LEU A 194 4.18 15.81 0.31
N TYR A 195 4.86 16.92 0.61
CA TYR A 195 4.18 18.19 0.86
C TYR A 195 3.37 18.67 -0.36
N GLY A 196 3.91 18.51 -1.57
CA GLY A 196 3.20 18.88 -2.79
C GLY A 196 1.93 18.07 -3.00
N MET A 197 1.94 16.79 -2.66
CA MET A 197 0.77 15.90 -2.70
C MET A 197 -0.26 16.31 -1.66
N LEU A 198 0.17 16.62 -0.43
CA LEU A 198 -0.71 17.05 0.67
C LEU A 198 -1.35 18.40 0.35
N LYS A 199 -0.56 19.37 -0.15
CA LYS A 199 -1.08 20.63 -0.68
C LYS A 199 -2.08 20.41 -1.79
N GLY A 200 -1.83 19.46 -2.70
CA GLY A 200 -2.78 19.09 -3.75
C GLY A 200 -4.11 18.57 -3.18
N PHE A 201 -4.07 17.76 -2.12
CA PHE A 201 -5.28 17.28 -1.43
C PHE A 201 -6.07 18.45 -0.83
N MET A 202 -5.40 19.34 -0.08
CA MET A 202 -6.05 20.50 0.55
C MET A 202 -6.61 21.52 -0.45
N GLN A 203 -6.11 21.52 -1.69
CA GLN A 203 -6.63 22.32 -2.80
C GLN A 203 -7.72 21.61 -3.62
N GLY A 204 -8.18 20.43 -3.19
CA GLY A 204 -9.20 19.64 -3.91
C GLY A 204 -8.71 19.02 -5.22
N LYS A 205 -7.40 19.01 -5.49
CA LYS A 205 -6.81 18.48 -6.75
C LYS A 205 -6.68 16.96 -6.75
N ASN A 206 -6.78 16.32 -5.59
CA ASN A 206 -6.83 14.88 -5.45
C ASN A 206 -7.61 14.50 -4.19
N ASN A 207 -8.13 13.27 -4.15
CA ASN A 207 -8.83 12.73 -2.98
C ASN A 207 -8.01 11.58 -2.36
N SER A 208 -6.74 11.83 -2.04
CA SER A 208 -5.82 10.79 -1.56
C SER A 208 -6.01 10.50 -0.05
N TRP A 209 -6.32 9.26 0.32
CA TRP A 209 -6.23 8.78 1.71
C TRP A 209 -4.75 8.65 2.15
N TYR A 210 -3.93 8.15 1.24
CA TYR A 210 -2.54 7.78 1.45
C TYR A 210 -1.68 8.93 2.02
N ILE A 211 -1.84 10.13 1.46
CA ILE A 211 -1.00 11.26 1.88
C ILE A 211 -1.35 11.75 3.28
N ARG A 212 -2.63 11.65 3.67
CA ARG A 212 -3.12 11.98 5.01
C ARG A 212 -2.60 10.98 6.05
N PHE A 213 -2.63 9.70 5.69
CA PHE A 213 -2.05 8.62 6.50
C PHE A 213 -0.54 8.81 6.70
N THR A 214 0.19 9.11 5.62
CA THR A 214 1.63 9.39 5.67
C THR A 214 1.95 10.65 6.49
N TYR A 215 1.12 11.68 6.40
CA TYR A 215 1.31 12.92 7.15
C TYR A 215 1.04 12.72 8.65
N SER A 216 -0.01 11.99 9.01
CA SER A 216 -0.29 11.63 10.41
C SER A 216 0.85 10.82 11.02
N MET A 217 1.39 9.84 10.27
CA MET A 217 2.59 9.10 10.67
C MET A 217 3.77 10.04 10.97
N PHE A 218 4.01 11.03 10.10
CA PHE A 218 5.08 12.01 10.25
C PHE A 218 4.88 12.90 11.50
N LEU A 219 3.68 13.42 11.72
CA LEU A 219 3.38 14.28 12.89
C LEU A 219 3.63 13.57 14.22
N GLN A 220 3.42 12.26 14.24
CA GLN A 220 3.59 11.44 15.44
C GLN A 220 5.02 10.91 15.60
N ASN A 221 5.97 11.30 14.73
CA ASN A 221 7.34 10.78 14.69
C ASN A 221 7.41 9.25 14.62
N ARG A 222 6.45 8.63 13.93
CA ARG A 222 6.37 7.18 13.73
C ARG A 222 6.93 6.78 12.36
N TYR A 223 7.17 5.49 12.18
CA TYR A 223 7.81 4.92 11.00
C TYR A 223 6.95 3.86 10.31
N GLY A 224 7.16 3.70 9.01
CA GLY A 224 6.76 2.50 8.30
C GLY A 224 7.88 1.46 8.34
N VAL A 225 7.52 0.19 8.21
CA VAL A 225 8.46 -0.91 7.97
C VAL A 225 8.26 -1.44 6.56
N SER A 226 9.34 -1.59 5.81
CA SER A 226 9.34 -2.17 4.46
C SER A 226 10.28 -3.38 4.41
N PRO A 227 10.05 -4.34 3.50
CA PRO A 227 10.94 -5.46 3.29
C PRO A 227 12.13 -5.05 2.41
N ILE A 228 13.25 -5.75 2.56
CA ILE A 228 14.41 -5.63 1.68
C ILE A 228 14.09 -6.14 0.27
N LYS A 229 13.43 -7.30 0.17
CA LYS A 229 12.88 -7.84 -1.08
C LYS A 229 11.37 -7.60 -1.10
N SER A 230 10.85 -6.97 -2.14
CA SER A 230 9.40 -6.70 -2.24
C SER A 230 8.60 -8.00 -2.24
N LEU A 231 7.51 -8.03 -1.47
CA LEU A 231 6.53 -9.12 -1.50
C LEU A 231 5.33 -8.78 -2.39
N VAL A 232 5.38 -7.65 -3.11
CA VAL A 232 4.34 -7.23 -4.04
C VAL A 232 4.93 -6.67 -5.33
N ILE A 233 4.26 -6.98 -6.43
CA ILE A 233 4.37 -6.33 -7.75
C ILE A 233 3.04 -5.62 -8.01
N ASN A 234 3.08 -4.44 -8.63
CA ASN A 234 1.86 -3.79 -9.12
C ASN A 234 1.65 -4.16 -10.58
N ASP A 235 0.65 -5.01 -10.81
CA ASP A 235 0.26 -5.54 -12.11
C ASP A 235 -0.47 -4.51 -12.97
N GLY A 236 -0.93 -3.40 -12.39
CA GLY A 236 -1.45 -2.25 -13.12
C GLY A 236 -0.40 -1.56 -14.01
N PHE A 237 0.88 -1.90 -13.85
CA PHE A 237 1.97 -1.39 -14.70
C PHE A 237 2.45 -2.36 -15.79
N ARG A 238 1.82 -3.51 -15.98
CA ARG A 238 2.24 -4.48 -17.00
C ARG A 238 2.09 -3.90 -18.42
N PRO A 239 2.94 -4.32 -19.39
CA PRO A 239 2.81 -3.89 -20.78
C PRO A 239 1.42 -4.14 -21.37
N GLU A 240 0.79 -5.25 -20.97
CA GLU A 240 -0.53 -5.68 -21.42
C GLU A 240 -1.68 -4.96 -20.68
N SER A 241 -1.40 -4.19 -19.64
CA SER A 241 -2.43 -3.43 -18.93
C SER A 241 -3.02 -2.36 -19.85
N THR A 242 -4.30 -2.52 -20.19
CA THR A 242 -5.09 -1.61 -21.03
C THR A 242 -5.10 -0.16 -20.54
N HIS A 243 -4.77 0.07 -19.26
CA HIS A 243 -4.70 1.39 -18.63
C HIS A 243 -3.31 1.82 -18.13
N CYS A 244 -2.24 1.06 -18.39
CA CYS A 244 -0.88 1.49 -18.04
C CYS A 244 -0.40 2.54 -19.04
N ASN A 245 -0.58 3.81 -18.67
CA ASN A 245 -0.13 4.98 -19.43
C ASN A 245 1.01 5.72 -18.73
N VAL A 246 1.68 5.08 -17.76
CA VAL A 246 2.66 5.70 -16.87
C VAL A 246 3.83 4.76 -16.65
N TYR A 247 5.04 5.29 -16.74
CA TYR A 247 6.25 4.53 -16.44
C TYR A 247 6.35 4.19 -14.95
N ASN A 248 6.49 2.90 -14.63
CA ASN A 248 6.81 2.48 -13.26
C ASN A 248 8.29 2.74 -12.95
N ARG A 249 8.53 3.83 -12.22
CA ARG A 249 9.87 4.24 -11.78
C ARG A 249 10.41 3.40 -10.62
N TYR A 250 9.56 2.66 -9.92
CA TYR A 250 9.98 1.86 -8.79
C TYR A 250 10.56 0.56 -9.30
N LYS A 251 11.82 0.31 -8.98
CA LYS A 251 12.46 -0.99 -9.20
C LYS A 251 12.39 -1.75 -7.90
N ILE A 252 12.21 -3.06 -8.01
CA ILE A 252 12.07 -3.97 -6.89
C ILE A 252 12.95 -5.19 -7.15
N ASP A 253 13.40 -5.82 -6.08
CA ASP A 253 13.83 -7.22 -6.11
C ASP A 253 12.70 -8.03 -5.48
N PHE A 254 11.92 -8.73 -6.29
CA PHE A 254 10.72 -9.44 -5.83
C PHE A 254 11.07 -10.80 -5.21
N LEU A 255 10.42 -11.15 -4.11
CA LEU A 255 10.59 -12.42 -3.43
C LEU A 255 9.75 -13.52 -4.11
N ASN A 256 10.34 -14.17 -5.12
CA ASN A 256 9.71 -15.27 -5.85
C ASN A 256 9.60 -16.57 -5.03
N GLU A 257 10.61 -16.83 -4.21
CA GLU A 257 10.71 -18.06 -3.43
C GLU A 257 9.86 -18.00 -2.15
N TYR A 258 9.51 -19.19 -1.63
CA TYR A 258 8.77 -19.26 -0.38
C TYR A 258 9.77 -19.13 0.75
N LYS A 259 9.49 -18.22 1.67
CA LYS A 259 10.29 -18.00 2.86
C LYS A 259 9.35 -18.11 4.05
N GLN A 260 9.56 -19.17 4.84
CA GLN A 260 8.74 -19.47 6.01
C GLN A 260 9.06 -18.53 7.19
N GLU A 261 10.31 -18.12 7.33
CA GLU A 261 10.77 -17.28 8.44
C GLU A 261 11.53 -16.07 7.93
N PHE A 262 11.32 -14.93 8.60
CA PHE A 262 12.00 -13.68 8.28
C PHE A 262 12.88 -13.25 9.45
N SER A 263 14.08 -12.74 9.13
CA SER A 263 14.98 -12.11 10.08
C SER A 263 14.42 -10.75 10.46
N ILE A 264 13.66 -10.70 11.56
CA ILE A 264 12.99 -9.52 12.08
C ILE A 264 13.63 -9.17 13.44
N PRO A 265 14.19 -7.96 13.62
CA PRO A 265 14.70 -7.55 14.93
C PRO A 265 13.52 -7.30 15.89
N PRO A 266 13.61 -7.69 17.18
CA PRO A 266 12.59 -7.35 18.18
C PRO A 266 12.38 -5.84 18.32
N LYS A 267 13.46 -5.07 18.14
CA LYS A 267 13.45 -3.62 18.07
C LYS A 267 14.21 -3.17 16.83
N ILE A 268 13.49 -2.71 15.83
CA ILE A 268 14.10 -2.22 14.59
C ILE A 268 14.66 -0.81 14.79
N GLU A 269 15.83 -0.57 14.21
CA GLU A 269 16.55 0.69 14.30
C GLU A 269 16.74 1.32 12.91
N TRP A 270 16.90 2.64 12.91
CA TRP A 270 17.06 3.40 11.68
C TRP A 270 18.44 3.19 11.05
N ASP A 271 18.47 2.64 9.84
CA ASP A 271 19.71 2.57 9.03
C ASP A 271 19.70 3.66 7.95
N SER A 272 20.60 4.63 8.11
CA SER A 272 20.74 5.78 7.19
C SER A 272 21.26 5.39 5.81
N ARG A 273 22.05 4.31 5.71
CA ARG A 273 22.62 3.80 4.45
C ARG A 273 21.51 3.19 3.59
N ILE A 274 20.60 2.42 4.20
CA ILE A 274 19.42 1.87 3.52
C ILE A 274 18.46 3.00 3.13
N ASN A 275 18.14 3.88 4.06
CA ASN A 275 17.16 4.94 3.84
C ASN A 275 17.58 5.93 2.74
N LYS A 276 18.88 6.24 2.62
CA LYS A 276 19.41 7.07 1.53
C LYS A 276 19.14 6.43 0.15
N GLN A 277 19.27 5.12 0.05
CA GLN A 277 19.02 4.38 -1.19
C GLN A 277 17.52 4.29 -1.49
N ALA A 278 16.70 3.93 -0.51
CA ALA A 278 15.26 3.82 -0.70
C ALA A 278 14.64 5.16 -1.12
N LYS A 279 15.03 6.27 -0.47
CA LYS A 279 14.50 7.62 -0.78
C LYS A 279 14.81 8.10 -2.19
N LYS A 280 15.82 7.54 -2.85
CA LYS A 280 16.23 7.89 -4.23
C LYS A 280 15.05 7.84 -5.20
N TYR A 281 14.15 6.86 -5.06
CA TYR A 281 12.98 6.66 -5.95
C TYR A 281 11.92 7.77 -5.85
N TRP A 282 11.95 8.57 -4.79
CA TRP A 282 11.08 9.74 -4.57
C TRP A 282 11.83 11.07 -4.67
N SER A 283 13.09 11.05 -5.10
CA SER A 283 13.88 12.25 -5.35
C SER A 283 13.42 12.98 -6.61
N ILE A 284 13.74 14.27 -6.70
CA ILE A 284 13.42 15.10 -7.88
C ILE A 284 13.99 14.48 -9.17
N PRO A 285 15.28 14.07 -9.26
CA PRO A 285 15.82 13.49 -10.49
C PRO A 285 15.08 12.25 -10.96
N TYR A 286 14.76 11.32 -10.06
CA TYR A 286 14.03 10.09 -10.41
C TYR A 286 12.59 10.36 -10.85
N ARG A 287 11.94 11.36 -10.26
CA ARG A 287 10.60 11.77 -10.66
C ARG A 287 10.59 12.45 -12.02
N ILE A 288 11.59 13.28 -12.32
CA ILE A 288 11.76 13.89 -13.66
C ILE A 288 11.98 12.80 -14.70
N HIS A 289 12.90 11.87 -14.44
CA HIS A 289 13.13 10.73 -15.34
C HIS A 289 11.84 9.93 -15.58
N GLY A 290 11.09 9.60 -14.53
CA GLY A 290 9.82 8.88 -14.68
C GLY A 290 8.78 9.64 -15.51
N LYS A 291 8.72 10.98 -15.42
CA LYS A 291 7.85 11.80 -16.27
C LYS A 291 8.28 11.77 -17.73
N ILE A 292 9.58 11.91 -18.02
CA ILE A 292 10.13 11.83 -19.38
C ILE A 292 9.80 10.46 -20.00
N MET A 293 10.07 9.37 -19.28
CA MET A 293 9.76 8.01 -19.74
C MET A 293 8.26 7.82 -19.99
N THR A 294 7.41 8.39 -19.14
CA THR A 294 5.95 8.36 -19.33
C THR A 294 5.53 9.09 -20.63
N LEU A 295 6.11 10.25 -20.92
CA LEU A 295 5.84 10.99 -22.15
C LEU A 295 6.26 10.18 -23.39
N LEU A 296 7.42 9.55 -23.35
CA LEU A 296 7.91 8.69 -24.45
C LEU A 296 6.99 7.49 -24.69
N ILE A 297 6.48 6.83 -23.64
CA ILE A 297 5.51 5.73 -23.76
C ILE A 297 4.23 6.22 -24.45
N LYS A 298 3.73 7.40 -24.07
CA LYS A 298 2.52 7.97 -24.67
C LYS A 298 2.72 8.33 -26.15
N MET A 299 3.87 8.89 -26.51
CA MET A 299 4.18 9.22 -27.91
C MET A 299 4.22 7.98 -28.80
N LYS A 300 4.80 6.86 -28.33
CA LYS A 300 4.88 5.60 -29.08
C LYS A 300 3.52 4.92 -29.32
N ARG A 301 2.47 5.29 -28.59
CA ARG A 301 1.10 4.75 -28.79
C ARG A 301 0.27 5.56 -29.79
N ILE A 302 0.76 6.73 -30.20
CA ILE A 302 0.06 7.64 -31.14
C ILE A 302 0.53 7.39 -32.59
N ILE A 303 1.65 6.68 -32.77
CA ILE A 303 2.24 6.25 -34.05
C ILE A 303 1.90 4.78 -34.26
#